data_AF-A0A183KNG9-F1
#
_entry.id   AF-A0A183KNG9-F1
#
_cell.length_a   1.000
_cell.length_b   1.000
_cell.length_c   1.000
_cell.angle_alpha   90.00
_cell.angle_beta   90.00
_cell.angle_gamma   90.00
#
_symmetry.space_group_name_H-M   'P 1'
#
loop_
_entity.id
_entity.type
_entity.pdbx_description
1 polymer ?
#
loop_
_entity_poly.entity_id
_entity_poly.type
_entity_poly.pdbx_seq_one_letter_code
_entity_poly.pdbx_strand_id
1 'polypeptide(L)'
;MTEDSLNDQMAIIVVSINEPWKIIEALEKWAEILNKHINKLKLSKEMIKACKSRISKEFYGYAEPEASTNDIINPVNLASLSTMYATSQETTPQLSFLNDNESFIEEMYEDNVLNNNLGVPLTVVVTKVNDLMKNIIFKNNS
;
A
#
# COMPACT_ATOMS: atom_id res chain seq x y z
N MET A 1 -13.52 -17.44 2.65
CA MET A 1 -13.85 -16.11 3.18
C MET A 1 -15.36 -16.04 3.36
N THR A 2 -15.85 -15.59 4.52
CA THR A 2 -17.27 -15.32 4.81
C THR A 2 -17.48 -13.83 4.98
N GLU A 3 -18.71 -13.35 4.74
CA GLU A 3 -19.05 -11.92 4.70
C GLU A 3 -18.59 -11.14 5.96
N ASP A 4 -18.79 -11.73 7.15
CA ASP A 4 -18.41 -11.10 8.43
C ASP A 4 -16.90 -11.14 8.70
N SER A 5 -16.18 -12.07 8.08
CA SER A 5 -14.75 -12.30 8.32
C SER A 5 -13.83 -11.51 7.41
N LEU A 6 -14.37 -10.82 6.39
CA LEU A 6 -13.58 -10.08 5.42
C LEU A 6 -12.75 -8.98 6.07
N ASN A 7 -13.31 -8.35 7.10
CA ASN A 7 -12.68 -7.26 7.84
C ASN A 7 -11.45 -7.70 8.66
N ASP A 8 -11.34 -9.00 8.94
CA ASP A 8 -10.25 -9.63 9.70
C ASP A 8 -9.30 -10.44 8.80
N GLN A 9 -9.46 -10.33 7.47
CA GLN A 9 -8.68 -11.08 6.50
C GLN A 9 -7.62 -10.22 5.84
N MET A 10 -6.49 -10.86 5.51
CA MET A 10 -5.40 -10.26 4.73
C MET A 10 -5.02 -11.22 3.61
N ALA A 11 -4.79 -10.68 2.42
CA ALA A 11 -4.26 -11.43 1.29
C ALA A 11 -2.74 -11.38 1.30
N ILE A 12 -2.10 -12.53 1.08
CA ILE A 12 -0.65 -12.63 0.90
C ILE A 12 -0.38 -13.24 -0.47
N ILE A 13 0.36 -12.53 -1.32
CA ILE A 13 0.84 -13.07 -2.60
C ILE A 13 2.33 -13.34 -2.47
N VAL A 14 2.73 -14.59 -2.66
CA VAL A 14 4.14 -15.01 -2.61
C VAL A 14 4.67 -15.15 -4.04
N VAL A 15 5.74 -14.42 -4.34
CA VAL A 15 6.43 -14.46 -5.64
C VAL A 15 7.91 -14.82 -5.47
N SER A 16 8.56 -15.26 -6.54
CA SER A 16 9.96 -15.69 -6.55
C SER A 16 10.81 -14.74 -7.38
N ILE A 17 11.92 -14.24 -6.81
CA ILE A 17 12.84 -13.34 -7.53
C ILE A 17 13.68 -14.05 -8.59
N ASN A 18 13.62 -15.38 -8.70
CA ASN A 18 14.37 -16.12 -9.73
C ASN A 18 13.92 -15.75 -11.15
N GLU A 19 12.68 -15.31 -11.31
CA GLU A 19 12.11 -14.86 -12.60
C GLU A 19 11.38 -13.52 -12.38
N PRO A 20 12.13 -12.43 -12.12
CA PRO A 20 11.53 -11.16 -11.70
C PRO A 20 10.59 -10.57 -12.76
N TRP A 21 10.86 -10.82 -14.03
CA TRP A 21 10.01 -10.38 -15.15
C TRP A 21 8.61 -11.00 -15.11
N LYS A 22 8.42 -12.18 -14.51
CA LYS A 22 7.10 -12.82 -14.35
C LYS A 22 6.32 -12.30 -13.14
N ILE A 23 6.93 -11.49 -12.27
CA ILE A 23 6.28 -11.02 -11.04
C ILE A 23 5.03 -10.20 -11.38
N ILE A 24 5.11 -9.30 -12.36
CA ILE A 24 3.97 -8.47 -12.74
C ILE A 24 2.81 -9.32 -13.28
N GLU A 25 3.08 -10.25 -14.20
CA GLU A 25 2.07 -11.15 -14.76
C GLU A 25 1.41 -12.01 -13.66
N ALA A 26 2.21 -12.47 -12.69
CA ALA A 26 1.72 -13.22 -11.55
C ALA A 26 0.83 -12.35 -10.65
N LEU A 27 1.25 -11.12 -10.35
CA LEU A 27 0.49 -10.19 -9.51
C LEU A 27 -0.84 -9.82 -10.16
N GLU A 28 -0.86 -9.48 -11.45
CA GLU A 28 -2.09 -9.19 -12.20
C GLU A 28 -3.06 -10.35 -12.17
N LYS A 29 -2.57 -11.56 -12.49
CA LYS A 29 -3.38 -12.78 -12.46
C LYS A 29 -3.97 -13.04 -11.07
N TRP A 30 -3.17 -12.95 -10.02
CA TRP A 30 -3.62 -13.21 -8.67
C TRP A 30 -4.56 -12.11 -8.14
N ALA A 31 -4.31 -10.85 -8.48
CA ALA A 31 -5.21 -9.74 -8.18
C ALA A 31 -6.58 -9.91 -8.86
N GLU A 32 -6.61 -10.35 -10.13
CA GLU A 32 -7.86 -10.66 -10.81
C GLU A 32 -8.64 -11.80 -10.14
N ILE A 33 -7.95 -12.89 -9.80
CA ILE A 33 -8.56 -14.05 -9.13
C ILE A 33 -9.12 -13.62 -7.77
N LEU A 34 -8.36 -12.82 -7.01
CA LEU A 34 -8.78 -12.29 -5.72
C LEU A 34 -10.01 -11.39 -5.86
N ASN A 35 -10.00 -10.46 -6.82
CA ASN A 35 -11.14 -9.59 -7.12
C ASN A 35 -12.39 -10.41 -7.50
N LYS A 36 -12.24 -11.43 -8.36
CA LYS A 36 -13.32 -12.36 -8.71
C LYS A 36 -13.83 -13.14 -7.48
N HIS A 37 -12.96 -13.50 -6.55
CA HIS A 37 -13.34 -14.17 -5.31
C HIS A 37 -14.14 -13.24 -4.38
N ILE A 38 -13.66 -12.00 -4.16
CA ILE A 38 -14.34 -11.00 -3.35
C ILE A 38 -15.73 -10.70 -3.91
N ASN A 39 -15.85 -10.52 -5.23
CA ASN A 39 -17.15 -10.28 -5.88
C ASN A 39 -18.13 -11.46 -5.74
N LYS A 40 -17.65 -12.68 -5.54
CA LYS A 40 -18.50 -13.86 -5.30
C LYS A 40 -19.06 -13.92 -3.89
N LEU A 41 -18.48 -13.19 -2.92
CA LEU A 41 -18.91 -13.21 -1.52
C LEU A 41 -20.25 -12.50 -1.29
N LYS A 42 -20.92 -11.95 -2.32
CA LYS A 42 -22.24 -11.28 -2.24
C LYS A 42 -22.33 -10.20 -1.15
N LEU A 43 -21.21 -9.59 -0.80
CA LEU A 43 -21.12 -8.51 0.20
C LEU A 43 -22.04 -7.35 -0.17
N SER A 44 -22.65 -6.73 0.84
CA SER A 44 -23.42 -5.50 0.62
C SER A 44 -22.51 -4.39 0.10
N LYS A 45 -23.08 -3.49 -0.73
CA LYS A 45 -22.34 -2.34 -1.28
C LYS A 45 -21.78 -1.45 -0.16
N GLU A 46 -22.52 -1.33 0.94
CA GLU A 46 -22.11 -0.58 2.13
C GLU A 46 -20.90 -1.21 2.81
N MET A 47 -20.90 -2.54 2.99
CA MET A 47 -19.78 -3.26 3.60
C MET A 47 -18.50 -3.12 2.75
N ILE A 48 -18.60 -3.26 1.43
CA ILE A 48 -17.46 -3.07 0.53
C ILE A 48 -16.92 -1.65 0.63
N LYS A 49 -17.80 -0.64 0.62
CA LYS A 49 -17.41 0.77 0.74
C LYS A 49 -16.70 1.04 2.07
N ALA A 50 -17.22 0.49 3.17
CA ALA A 50 -16.61 0.60 4.49
C ALA A 50 -15.22 -0.04 4.54
N CYS A 51 -15.06 -1.26 4.00
CA CYS A 51 -13.77 -1.94 3.95
C CYS A 51 -12.74 -1.16 3.13
N LYS A 52 -13.14 -0.63 1.96
CA LYS A 52 -12.25 0.21 1.13
C LYS A 52 -11.84 1.49 1.86
N SER A 53 -12.80 2.20 2.44
CA SER A 53 -12.56 3.45 3.20
C SER A 53 -11.63 3.21 4.39
N ARG A 54 -11.80 2.10 5.10
CA ARG A 54 -10.91 1.69 6.20
C ARG A 54 -9.47 1.54 5.71
N ILE A 55 -9.24 0.80 4.62
CA ILE A 55 -7.90 0.61 4.05
C ILE A 55 -7.29 1.95 3.63
N SER A 56 -8.06 2.82 2.98
CA SER A 56 -7.58 4.15 2.60
C SER A 56 -7.17 4.97 3.83
N LYS A 57 -7.97 4.94 4.90
CA LYS A 57 -7.65 5.62 6.16
C LYS A 57 -6.39 5.05 6.83
N GLU A 58 -6.26 3.73 6.89
CA GLU A 58 -5.07 3.06 7.44
C GLU A 58 -3.82 3.38 6.62
N PHE A 59 -3.95 3.45 5.28
CA PHE A 59 -2.85 3.76 4.37
C PHE A 59 -2.36 5.21 4.51
N TYR A 60 -3.26 6.19 4.40
CA TYR A 60 -2.91 7.61 4.51
C TYR A 60 -2.59 8.04 5.96
N GLY A 61 -3.12 7.33 6.95
CA GLY A 61 -2.85 7.54 8.36
C GLY A 61 -1.63 6.78 8.90
N TYR A 62 -0.93 6.02 8.07
CA TYR A 62 0.24 5.25 8.50
C TYR A 62 1.40 6.20 8.84
N ALA A 63 1.92 6.07 10.07
CA ALA A 63 3.13 6.74 10.52
C ALA A 63 4.15 5.67 10.92
N GLU A 64 5.40 5.80 10.46
CA GLU A 64 6.46 4.87 10.83
C GLU A 64 6.71 4.91 12.34
N PRO A 65 6.83 3.75 13.00
CA PRO A 65 6.98 3.69 14.46
C PRO A 65 8.25 4.40 14.96
N GLU A 66 9.32 4.43 14.16
CA GLU A 66 10.59 5.11 14.49
C GLU A 66 10.52 6.64 14.35
N ALA A 67 9.61 7.16 13.50
CA ALA A 67 9.33 8.59 13.39
C ALA A 67 8.69 9.18 14.66
N SER A 68 8.18 8.33 15.56
CA SER A 68 7.59 8.75 16.84
C SER A 68 8.60 8.80 17.99
N THR A 69 9.81 8.26 17.81
CA THR A 69 10.81 8.12 18.87
C THR A 69 11.93 9.15 18.81
N ASN A 70 12.13 9.76 17.63
CA ASN A 70 13.08 10.84 17.46
C ASN A 70 12.32 12.16 17.44
N ASP A 71 12.40 12.79 18.60
CA ASP A 71 12.15 14.19 18.87
C ASP A 71 10.73 14.58 19.31
N ILE A 72 10.73 15.29 20.45
CA ILE A 72 9.77 16.36 20.76
C ILE A 72 9.84 17.35 19.59
N ILE A 73 9.14 17.08 18.50
CA ILE A 73 8.97 18.01 17.38
C ILE A 73 7.48 18.29 17.23
N ASN A 74 7.19 19.58 17.34
CA ASN A 74 5.98 20.28 16.92
C ASN A 74 5.19 19.55 15.80
N PRO A 75 3.85 19.52 15.84
CA PRO A 75 2.99 18.79 14.90
C PRO A 75 3.01 19.28 13.43
N VAL A 76 4.02 20.05 13.02
CA VAL A 76 4.13 20.68 11.69
C VAL A 76 4.96 19.86 10.69
N ASN A 77 5.67 18.80 11.11
CA ASN A 77 6.67 18.15 10.24
C ASN A 77 6.36 16.69 9.81
N LEU A 78 5.23 16.10 10.22
CA LEU A 78 4.92 14.71 9.84
C LEU A 78 4.54 14.58 8.34
N ALA A 79 3.90 15.60 7.77
CA ALA A 79 3.54 15.62 6.35
C ALA A 79 4.77 15.65 5.42
N SER A 80 5.92 16.14 5.91
CA SER A 80 7.16 16.24 5.14
C SER A 80 7.96 14.94 5.08
N LEU A 81 7.72 13.96 5.96
CA LEU A 81 8.37 12.65 5.88
C LEU A 81 7.67 11.73 4.87
N SER A 82 6.33 11.77 4.79
CA SER A 82 5.57 10.93 3.85
C SER A 82 5.78 11.29 2.38
N THR A 83 6.33 12.47 2.07
CA THR A 83 6.63 12.86 0.68
C THR A 83 7.94 12.27 0.14
N MET A 84 8.78 11.62 0.96
CA MET A 84 10.06 11.07 0.47
C MET A 84 9.93 9.81 -0.41
N TYR A 85 8.74 9.21 -0.50
CA TYR A 85 8.47 8.08 -1.40
C TYR A 85 7.53 8.42 -2.57
N ALA A 86 7.12 9.68 -2.72
CA ALA A 86 6.42 10.16 -3.90
C ALA A 86 7.44 10.72 -4.92
N THR A 87 7.41 10.15 -6.11
CA THR A 87 8.26 10.49 -7.27
C THR A 87 8.35 11.99 -7.55
N SER A 88 9.56 12.44 -7.91
CA SER A 88 9.98 13.80 -8.28
C SER A 88 8.95 14.65 -9.02
N GLN A 89 8.38 15.67 -8.35
CA GLN A 89 8.07 16.98 -8.95
C GLN A 89 8.27 18.09 -7.91
N GLU A 90 9.17 19.04 -8.20
CA GLU A 90 9.29 20.30 -7.46
C GLU A 90 8.01 21.11 -7.66
N THR A 91 7.17 21.27 -6.64
CA THR A 91 6.33 22.47 -6.52
C THR A 91 6.08 22.79 -5.04
N THR A 92 6.38 24.04 -4.71
CA THR A 92 6.24 24.76 -3.44
C THR A 92 4.98 24.44 -2.61
N PRO A 93 5.08 24.33 -1.28
CA PRO A 93 3.94 24.06 -0.41
C PRO A 93 3.13 25.34 -0.17
N GLN A 94 1.91 25.37 -0.69
CA GLN A 94 0.87 26.29 -0.26
C GLN A 94 -0.42 25.47 -0.16
N LEU A 95 -0.78 24.98 1.03
CA LEU A 95 -2.18 25.04 1.46
C LEU A 95 -2.38 24.80 2.95
N SER A 96 -3.41 25.48 3.42
CA SER A 96 -3.87 25.72 4.78
C SER A 96 -4.20 24.46 5.57
N PHE A 97 -3.53 24.30 6.71
CA PHE A 97 -3.82 23.29 7.70
C PHE A 97 -5.05 23.65 8.56
N LEU A 98 -5.79 22.59 8.91
CA LEU A 98 -6.80 22.47 9.97
C LEU A 98 -8.21 22.97 9.63
N ASN A 99 -9.07 22.05 9.18
CA ASN A 99 -10.25 21.64 9.97
C ASN A 99 -11.10 20.50 9.42
N ASP A 100 -10.88 20.01 8.20
CA ASP A 100 -11.76 18.96 7.64
C ASP A 100 -10.97 17.69 7.32
N ASN A 101 -11.11 16.68 8.18
CA ASN A 101 -10.47 15.37 8.01
C ASN A 101 -10.95 14.64 6.73
N GLU A 102 -12.03 15.10 6.11
CA GLU A 102 -12.52 14.62 4.82
C GLU A 102 -11.82 15.33 3.64
N SER A 103 -11.53 16.64 3.74
CA SER A 103 -10.86 17.38 2.67
C SER A 103 -9.39 16.99 2.53
N PHE A 104 -8.73 16.60 3.64
CA PHE A 104 -7.35 16.11 3.63
C PHE A 104 -7.19 14.82 2.80
N ILE A 105 -8.17 13.92 2.86
CA ILE A 105 -8.16 12.68 2.07
C ILE A 105 -8.48 13.01 0.61
N GLU A 106 -9.34 14.00 0.37
CA GLU A 106 -9.78 14.40 -0.98
C GLU A 106 -8.64 15.01 -1.83
N GLU A 107 -7.71 15.74 -1.19
CA GLU A 107 -6.53 16.35 -1.82
C GLU A 107 -5.41 15.32 -2.12
N MET A 108 -5.40 14.17 -1.44
CA MET A 108 -4.44 13.07 -1.68
C MET A 108 -4.82 12.10 -2.82
N TYR A 109 -5.97 12.29 -3.49
CA TYR A 109 -6.36 11.47 -4.64
C TYR A 109 -5.70 11.91 -5.97
N GLU A 110 -4.84 12.94 -5.98
CA GLU A 110 -4.17 13.39 -7.21
C GLU A 110 -3.12 12.40 -7.73
N ASP A 111 -2.64 11.49 -6.89
CA ASP A 111 -1.76 10.41 -7.31
C ASP A 111 -2.58 9.13 -7.55
N ASN A 112 -2.27 8.35 -8.59
CA ASN A 112 -2.92 7.07 -8.97
C ASN A 112 -2.80 5.94 -7.92
N VAL A 113 -2.64 6.30 -6.65
CA VAL A 113 -2.50 5.47 -5.47
C VAL A 113 -3.88 4.95 -5.05
N LEU A 114 -3.94 3.65 -4.72
CA LEU A 114 -5.18 2.96 -4.31
C LEU A 114 -6.35 3.01 -5.31
N ASN A 115 -6.08 3.33 -6.59
CA ASN A 115 -7.10 3.34 -7.66
C ASN A 115 -7.90 2.02 -7.76
N ASN A 116 -7.25 0.90 -7.44
CA ASN A 116 -7.81 -0.45 -7.48
C ASN A 116 -7.89 -1.07 -6.07
N ASN A 117 -8.42 -0.33 -5.10
CA ASN A 117 -8.65 -0.83 -3.75
C ASN A 117 -9.67 -1.98 -3.74
N LEU A 118 -9.22 -3.18 -3.36
CA LEU A 118 -10.01 -4.41 -3.30
C LEU A 118 -10.87 -4.54 -2.02
N GLY A 119 -10.65 -3.67 -1.03
CA GLY A 119 -11.32 -3.76 0.27
C GLY A 119 -10.72 -4.82 1.21
N VAL A 120 -9.57 -5.42 0.86
CA VAL A 120 -8.81 -6.33 1.72
C VAL A 120 -7.33 -5.92 1.69
N PRO A 121 -6.63 -5.85 2.84
CA PRO A 121 -5.19 -5.61 2.89
C PRO A 121 -4.42 -6.66 2.08
N LEU A 122 -3.44 -6.22 1.28
CA LEU A 122 -2.64 -7.09 0.42
C LEU A 122 -1.15 -6.91 0.74
N THR A 123 -0.49 -8.01 1.12
CA THR A 123 0.96 -8.07 1.31
C THR A 123 1.59 -8.91 0.21
N VAL A 124 2.63 -8.39 -0.44
CA VAL A 124 3.41 -9.14 -1.44
C VAL A 124 4.73 -9.58 -0.80
N VAL A 125 4.98 -10.89 -0.77
CA VAL A 125 6.20 -11.48 -0.22
C VAL A 125 7.06 -11.98 -1.37
N VAL A 126 8.24 -11.36 -1.53
CA VAL A 126 9.23 -11.78 -2.52
C VAL A 126 10.21 -12.76 -1.88
N THR A 127 10.33 -13.95 -2.46
CA THR A 127 11.15 -15.05 -1.96
C THR A 127 12.38 -15.30 -2.83
N LYS A 128 13.31 -16.12 -2.31
CA LYS A 128 14.57 -16.54 -2.98
C LYS A 128 15.58 -15.42 -3.26
N VAL A 129 15.55 -14.34 -2.46
CA VAL A 129 16.52 -13.23 -2.54
C VAL A 129 17.98 -13.71 -2.36
N ASN A 130 18.19 -14.85 -1.70
CA ASN A 130 19.51 -15.48 -1.56
C ASN A 130 20.17 -15.80 -2.91
N ASP A 131 19.40 -16.20 -3.92
CA ASP A 131 19.91 -16.54 -5.25
C ASP A 131 20.36 -15.27 -6.00
N LEU A 132 19.65 -14.15 -5.79
CA LEU A 132 20.04 -12.83 -6.29
C LEU A 132 21.36 -12.37 -5.66
N MET A 133 21.47 -12.47 -4.33
CA MET A 133 22.66 -12.04 -3.60
C MET A 133 23.92 -12.83 -3.99
N LYS A 134 23.80 -14.14 -4.20
CA LYS A 134 24.91 -14.98 -4.67
C LYS A 134 25.42 -14.54 -6.04
N ASN A 135 24.51 -14.24 -6.97
CA ASN A 135 24.89 -13.80 -8.31
C ASN A 135 25.61 -12.44 -8.30
N ILE A 136 25.19 -11.50 -7.44
CA ILE A 136 25.84 -10.18 -7.31
C ILE A 136 27.25 -10.33 -6.73
N ILE A 137 27.42 -11.14 -5.67
CA ILE A 137 28.73 -11.38 -5.05
C ILE A 137 29.67 -12.09 -6.03
N PHE A 138 29.17 -13.06 -6.80
CA PHE A 138 30.01 -13.77 -7.78
C PHE A 138 30.48 -12.84 -8.91
N LYS A 139 29.59 -11.96 -9.40
CA LYS A 139 29.90 -11.03 -10.49
C LYS A 139 30.85 -9.90 -10.09
N ASN A 140 30.89 -9.49 -8.82
CA ASN A 140 31.82 -8.47 -8.32
C ASN A 140 33.22 -9.01 -7.99
N ASN A 141 33.39 -10.34 -7.95
CA ASN A 141 34.67 -11.01 -7.66
C ASN A 141 35.25 -11.74 -8.89
N SER A 142 34.71 -11.49 -10.10
CA SER A 142 35.23 -11.96 -11.40
C SER A 142 35.69 -10.78 -12.25
#